data_AF-A0A4Q3JA11-F1
#
_entry.id   AF-A0A4Q3JA11-F1
#
_cell.length_a   1.000
_cell.length_b   1.000
_cell.length_c   1.000
_cell.angle_alpha   90.00
_cell.angle_beta   90.00
_cell.angle_gamma   90.00
#
_symmetry.space_group_name_H-M   'P 1'
#
loop_
_entity.id
_entity.type
_entity.pdbx_description
1 polymer ?
#
loop_
_entity_poly.entity_id
_entity_poly.type
_entity_poly.pdbx_seq_one_letter_code
_entity_poly.pdbx_strand_id
1 'polypeptide(L)'
;TREPTVFSELALLHASSPDLVAAYLGAMSETEALLLAPHPGRLPWSAALGERFGAGSVAPLARWLERAASFARLPGSDGDRRLLATVLDLLDLLGEATNSPDLARAAVAVLQACRGQKLPRGQDPRPAALAALLRSPAAALPLVSALSREPTSAWAWDLTPRLAALAAPPAAAPPGAPPGAPPAPPAPPAPPRLLTRPKKGTFRRPDFWNPGAITPPRTLTGAPLAGDDLDDLGAILASSDGARITALRQVLEPGSLAAFGWDLLQAWLRADAPPQHKWVLTSLGFTGDDRTARRLVALIGRWPADGGHQRSVRGLDVLVTLDSDVALMALDHLAATTTFRGLQGEARARFAAVAARRGISVEQLADRIVPHVVPATAVARLLEAQAARLERSMASLRTWSPPEFRRYLVDHPLLGPLARRLVWGTYPSPGQLAEVFLVAADGTCR
;
A
#
# COMPACT_ATOMS: atom_id res chain seq x y z
N THR A 1 12.18 -10.79 -35.87
CA THR A 1 12.85 -9.48 -35.76
C THR A 1 11.92 -8.51 -35.04
N ARG A 2 12.25 -8.31 -33.76
CA ARG A 2 11.68 -7.48 -32.69
C ARG A 2 11.29 -8.36 -31.52
N GLU A 3 12.11 -8.22 -30.49
CA GLU A 3 11.99 -8.77 -29.16
C GLU A 3 10.83 -8.07 -28.41
N PRO A 4 10.56 -8.46 -27.15
CA PRO A 4 9.34 -9.09 -26.67
C PRO A 4 8.33 -8.08 -26.10
N THR A 5 7.05 -8.46 -26.00
CA THR A 5 6.08 -7.71 -25.17
C THR A 5 5.65 -8.57 -24.00
N VAL A 6 6.55 -8.62 -23.02
CA VAL A 6 6.20 -8.91 -21.62
C VAL A 6 5.18 -7.85 -21.20
N PHE A 7 4.06 -8.29 -20.64
CA PHE A 7 3.05 -7.37 -20.13
C PHE A 7 2.64 -7.80 -18.73
N SER A 8 2.78 -6.90 -17.77
CA SER A 8 2.05 -6.97 -16.51
C SER A 8 1.72 -5.56 -16.06
N GLU A 9 0.51 -5.37 -15.54
CA GLU A 9 0.06 -4.14 -14.90
C GLU A 9 1.00 -3.69 -13.75
N LEU A 10 1.85 -4.60 -13.23
CA LEU A 10 2.83 -4.34 -12.19
C LEU A 10 3.96 -3.40 -12.62
N ALA A 11 4.27 -3.29 -13.92
CA ALA A 11 5.33 -2.40 -14.40
C ALA A 11 4.99 -0.90 -14.19
N LEU A 12 3.72 -0.52 -14.36
CA LEU A 12 3.20 0.83 -14.09
C LEU A 12 3.31 1.20 -12.60
N LEU A 13 3.13 0.21 -11.72
CA LEU A 13 3.21 0.37 -10.27
C LEU A 13 4.64 0.45 -9.73
N HIS A 14 5.65 0.25 -10.58
CA HIS A 14 7.08 0.31 -10.23
C HIS A 14 7.79 1.55 -10.80
N ALA A 15 7.12 2.32 -11.67
CA ALA A 15 7.70 3.53 -12.25
C ALA A 15 8.06 4.54 -11.16
N SER A 16 9.29 5.04 -11.16
CA SER A 16 9.83 5.92 -10.12
C SER A 16 9.28 7.35 -10.19
N SER A 17 8.65 7.75 -11.30
CA SER A 17 8.09 9.10 -11.52
C SER A 17 6.75 9.04 -12.25
N PRO A 18 5.78 9.91 -11.92
CA PRO A 18 4.53 10.06 -12.68
C PRO A 18 4.79 10.48 -14.14
N ASP A 19 5.87 11.19 -14.46
CA ASP A 19 6.18 11.62 -15.82
C ASP A 19 6.53 10.43 -16.74
N LEU A 20 7.21 9.42 -16.20
CA LEU A 20 7.52 8.19 -16.94
C LEU A 20 6.25 7.38 -17.23
N VAL A 21 5.31 7.36 -16.28
CA VAL A 21 4.00 6.75 -16.46
C VAL A 21 3.22 7.49 -17.54
N ALA A 22 3.20 8.83 -17.50
CA ALA A 22 2.51 9.65 -18.49
C ALA A 22 3.09 9.48 -19.90
N ALA A 23 4.43 9.42 -20.03
CA ALA A 23 5.10 9.19 -21.30
C ALA A 23 4.75 7.81 -21.90
N TYR A 24 4.72 6.78 -21.06
CA TYR A 24 4.31 5.44 -21.49
C TYR A 24 2.84 5.41 -21.93
N LEU A 25 1.92 5.92 -21.09
CA LEU A 25 0.49 5.91 -21.38
C LEU A 25 0.15 6.74 -22.64
N GLY A 26 0.92 7.80 -22.92
CA GLY A 26 0.78 8.58 -24.15
C GLY A 26 1.28 7.86 -25.41
N ALA A 27 2.14 6.85 -25.29
CA ALA A 27 2.76 6.14 -26.42
C ALA A 27 2.10 4.79 -26.75
N MET A 28 1.09 4.37 -25.99
CA MET A 28 0.50 3.03 -26.12
C MET A 28 -0.19 2.78 -27.47
N SER A 29 -0.28 1.51 -27.82
CA SER A 29 -1.09 0.97 -28.92
C SER A 29 -2.55 0.77 -28.52
N GLU A 30 -3.42 0.58 -29.52
CA GLU A 30 -4.86 0.30 -29.34
C GLU A 30 -5.09 -0.99 -28.52
N THR A 31 -4.29 -2.03 -28.75
CA THR A 31 -4.37 -3.29 -28.00
C THR A 31 -4.02 -3.11 -26.53
N GLU A 32 -2.99 -2.33 -26.21
CA GLU A 32 -2.60 -2.03 -24.82
C GLU A 32 -3.63 -1.15 -24.11
N ALA A 33 -4.20 -0.17 -24.82
CA ALA A 33 -5.29 0.66 -24.30
C ALA A 33 -6.53 -0.19 -23.97
N LEU A 34 -6.88 -1.16 -24.83
CA LEU A 34 -7.99 -2.09 -24.60
C LEU A 34 -7.72 -3.08 -23.45
N LEU A 35 -6.47 -3.49 -23.25
CA LEU A 35 -6.07 -4.32 -22.09
C LEU A 35 -6.19 -3.55 -20.78
N LEU A 36 -5.90 -2.24 -20.79
CA LEU A 36 -6.04 -1.35 -19.63
C LEU A 36 -7.47 -0.80 -19.45
N ALA A 37 -8.35 -0.96 -20.45
CA ALA A 37 -9.77 -0.64 -20.35
C ALA A 37 -10.49 -1.76 -19.58
N PRO A 38 -10.97 -1.52 -18.34
CA PRO A 38 -11.56 -2.55 -17.50
C PRO A 38 -12.75 -3.27 -18.14
N HIS A 39 -12.93 -4.53 -17.73
CA HIS A 39 -14.26 -5.15 -17.73
C HIS A 39 -15.13 -4.52 -16.63
N PRO A 40 -16.46 -4.40 -16.82
CA PRO A 40 -17.33 -3.80 -15.82
C PRO A 40 -17.14 -4.52 -14.48
N GLY A 41 -16.59 -3.82 -13.47
CA GLY A 41 -16.39 -4.42 -12.16
C GLY A 41 -15.31 -3.85 -11.23
N ARG A 42 -14.34 -3.03 -11.67
CA ARG A 42 -13.51 -2.10 -10.86
C ARG A 42 -12.25 -1.68 -11.63
N LEU A 43 -11.87 -0.41 -11.51
CA LEU A 43 -10.66 0.22 -12.07
C LEU A 43 -9.46 0.07 -11.11
N PRO A 44 -8.51 -0.86 -11.33
CA PRO A 44 -7.46 -1.13 -10.35
C PRO A 44 -6.29 -0.14 -10.46
N TRP A 45 -5.93 0.27 -11.68
CA TRP A 45 -4.71 1.03 -11.93
C TRP A 45 -4.86 2.54 -11.73
N SER A 46 -6.04 3.12 -12.01
CA SER A 46 -6.27 4.56 -11.80
C SER A 46 -6.39 4.93 -10.31
N ALA A 47 -7.05 4.07 -9.52
CA ALA A 47 -7.08 4.18 -8.07
C ALA A 47 -5.67 4.03 -7.46
N ALA A 48 -4.88 3.04 -7.94
CA ALA A 48 -3.51 2.85 -7.47
C ALA A 48 -2.58 4.01 -7.85
N LEU A 49 -2.75 4.63 -9.02
CA LEU A 49 -2.02 5.86 -9.37
C LEU A 49 -2.45 7.02 -8.46
N GLY A 50 -3.74 7.14 -8.14
CA GLY A 50 -4.29 8.11 -7.20
C GLY A 50 -3.73 7.93 -5.77
N GLU A 51 -3.69 6.71 -5.25
CA GLU A 51 -3.12 6.39 -3.94
C GLU A 51 -1.61 6.66 -3.88
N ARG A 52 -0.89 6.41 -4.98
CA ARG A 52 0.56 6.52 -5.04
C ARG A 52 1.07 7.93 -5.28
N PHE A 53 0.45 8.65 -6.21
CA PHE A 53 0.92 9.97 -6.66
C PHE A 53 -0.02 11.10 -6.23
N GLY A 54 -1.18 10.82 -5.64
CA GLY A 54 -2.15 11.83 -5.25
C GLY A 54 -2.56 12.68 -6.46
N ALA A 55 -2.41 13.99 -6.33
CA ALA A 55 -2.62 14.94 -7.42
C ALA A 55 -1.68 14.73 -8.63
N GLY A 56 -0.53 14.09 -8.44
CA GLY A 56 0.42 13.73 -9.50
C GLY A 56 -0.07 12.61 -10.43
N SER A 57 -1.19 11.97 -10.13
CA SER A 57 -1.82 10.96 -10.98
C SER A 57 -2.61 11.54 -12.16
N VAL A 58 -2.97 12.83 -12.08
CA VAL A 58 -3.82 13.52 -13.07
C VAL A 58 -3.18 13.51 -14.47
N ALA A 59 -1.88 13.80 -14.58
CA ALA A 59 -1.19 13.83 -15.87
C ALA A 59 -1.12 12.43 -16.53
N PRO A 60 -0.68 11.36 -15.86
CA PRO A 60 -0.75 10.00 -16.38
C PRO A 60 -2.14 9.57 -16.87
N LEU A 61 -3.18 9.83 -16.06
CA LEU A 61 -4.55 9.42 -16.38
C LEU A 61 -5.11 10.21 -17.57
N ALA A 62 -4.81 11.51 -17.63
CA ALA A 62 -5.17 12.34 -18.77
C ALA A 62 -4.46 11.90 -20.06
N ARG A 63 -3.20 11.44 -19.99
CA ARG A 63 -2.50 10.90 -21.17
C ARG A 63 -3.08 9.59 -21.68
N TRP A 64 -3.50 8.70 -20.78
CA TRP A 64 -4.25 7.52 -21.18
C TRP A 64 -5.58 7.91 -21.87
N LEU A 65 -6.34 8.84 -21.28
CA LEU A 65 -7.61 9.32 -21.85
C LEU A 65 -7.44 9.92 -23.24
N GLU A 66 -6.46 10.81 -23.42
CA GLU A 66 -6.10 11.42 -24.69
C GLU A 66 -5.79 10.35 -25.74
N ARG A 67 -5.00 9.34 -25.36
CA ARG A 67 -4.60 8.26 -26.26
C ARG A 67 -5.76 7.34 -26.60
N ALA A 68 -6.57 6.94 -25.61
CA ALA A 68 -7.74 6.09 -25.80
C ALA A 68 -8.79 6.77 -26.72
N ALA A 69 -9.01 8.08 -26.55
CA ALA A 69 -9.92 8.85 -27.40
C ALA A 69 -9.52 8.82 -28.88
N SER A 70 -8.22 8.78 -29.19
CA SER A 70 -7.74 8.67 -30.58
C SER A 70 -8.09 7.34 -31.26
N PHE A 71 -8.39 6.29 -30.47
CA PHE A 71 -8.81 4.98 -30.95
C PHE A 71 -10.33 4.79 -30.93
N ALA A 72 -11.07 5.65 -30.23
CA ALA A 72 -12.50 5.49 -30.02
C ALA A 72 -13.27 5.67 -31.34
N ARG A 73 -13.92 4.58 -31.79
CA ARG A 73 -14.85 4.58 -32.93
C ARG A 73 -16.29 4.48 -32.41
N LEU A 74 -17.27 4.67 -33.30
CA LEU A 74 -18.67 4.42 -32.98
C LEU A 74 -18.83 3.04 -32.30
N PRO A 75 -19.59 2.94 -31.20
CA PRO A 75 -19.68 1.72 -30.42
C PRO A 75 -20.34 0.59 -31.24
N GLY A 76 -19.51 -0.27 -31.83
CA GLY A 76 -19.93 -1.44 -32.59
C GLY A 76 -19.53 -2.74 -31.91
N SER A 77 -18.28 -2.81 -31.44
CA SER A 77 -17.72 -3.99 -30.75
C SER A 77 -17.79 -3.87 -29.22
N ASP A 78 -17.66 -5.01 -28.52
CA ASP A 78 -17.54 -5.03 -27.06
C ASP A 78 -16.25 -4.35 -26.55
N GLY A 79 -15.22 -4.25 -27.39
CA GLY A 79 -14.01 -3.45 -27.09
C GLY A 79 -14.31 -1.96 -27.06
N ASP A 80 -15.02 -1.46 -28.07
CA ASP A 80 -15.38 -0.04 -28.18
C ASP A 80 -16.29 0.41 -27.02
N ARG A 81 -17.26 -0.42 -26.64
CA ARG A 81 -18.15 -0.13 -25.50
C ARG A 81 -17.38 -0.07 -24.18
N ARG A 82 -16.40 -0.95 -23.98
CA ARG A 82 -15.53 -0.94 -22.78
C ARG A 82 -14.63 0.29 -22.73
N LEU A 83 -14.02 0.62 -23.85
CA LEU A 83 -13.16 1.79 -23.95
C LEU A 83 -13.96 3.08 -23.68
N LEU A 84 -15.17 3.21 -24.24
CA LEU A 84 -16.06 4.34 -23.99
C LEU A 84 -16.51 4.43 -22.52
N ALA A 85 -16.86 3.32 -21.89
CA ALA A 85 -17.21 3.30 -20.46
C ALA A 85 -16.04 3.73 -19.57
N THR A 86 -14.82 3.29 -19.90
CA THR A 86 -13.61 3.67 -19.18
C THR A 86 -13.30 5.16 -19.32
N VAL A 87 -13.51 5.72 -20.52
CA VAL A 87 -13.34 7.16 -20.78
C VAL A 87 -14.30 7.99 -19.91
N LEU A 88 -15.55 7.54 -19.75
CA LEU A 88 -16.53 8.18 -18.88
C LEU A 88 -16.10 8.14 -17.41
N ASP A 89 -15.78 6.96 -16.88
CA ASP A 89 -15.40 6.79 -15.48
C ASP A 89 -14.16 7.62 -15.12
N LEU A 90 -13.19 7.71 -16.02
CA LEU A 90 -11.98 8.51 -15.80
C LEU A 90 -12.23 10.02 -15.93
N LEU A 91 -13.14 10.46 -16.80
CA LEU A 91 -13.54 11.87 -16.85
C LEU A 91 -14.28 12.30 -15.59
N ASP A 92 -15.08 11.40 -15.01
CA ASP A 92 -15.75 11.63 -13.72
C ASP A 92 -14.73 11.65 -12.57
N LEU A 93 -13.80 10.69 -12.52
CA LEU A 93 -12.73 10.63 -11.52
C LEU A 93 -11.84 11.88 -11.55
N LEU A 94 -11.45 12.33 -12.74
CA LEU A 94 -10.65 13.54 -12.92
C LEU A 94 -11.49 14.82 -12.86
N GLY A 95 -12.80 14.70 -12.65
CA GLY A 95 -13.75 15.80 -12.67
C GLY A 95 -13.52 16.84 -11.59
N GLU A 96 -12.79 16.53 -10.52
CA GLU A 96 -12.45 17.48 -9.45
C GLU A 96 -11.13 18.23 -9.70
N ALA A 97 -10.32 17.79 -10.67
CA ALA A 97 -9.05 18.44 -10.98
C ALA A 97 -9.28 19.79 -11.69
N THR A 98 -8.61 20.84 -11.19
CA THR A 98 -8.65 22.19 -11.75
C THR A 98 -7.28 22.58 -12.29
N ASN A 99 -7.24 23.48 -13.28
CA ASN A 99 -6.02 24.03 -13.89
C ASN A 99 -5.03 22.99 -14.45
N SER A 100 -5.50 21.85 -14.97
CA SER A 100 -4.64 20.80 -15.54
C SER A 100 -4.55 20.89 -17.07
N PRO A 101 -3.36 21.14 -17.65
CA PRO A 101 -3.19 21.21 -19.11
C PRO A 101 -3.31 19.84 -19.79
N ASP A 102 -2.90 18.76 -19.14
CA ASP A 102 -3.07 17.40 -19.67
C ASP A 102 -4.55 17.03 -19.76
N LEU A 103 -5.35 17.35 -18.73
CA LEU A 103 -6.78 17.09 -18.73
C LEU A 103 -7.51 17.91 -19.80
N ALA A 104 -7.09 19.16 -20.02
CA ALA A 104 -7.64 20.00 -21.10
C ALA A 104 -7.38 19.38 -22.49
N ARG A 105 -6.17 18.85 -22.74
CA ARG A 105 -5.86 18.12 -23.98
C ARG A 105 -6.71 16.87 -24.15
N ALA A 106 -6.82 16.06 -23.10
CA ALA A 106 -7.62 14.85 -23.11
C ALA A 106 -9.10 15.12 -23.41
N ALA A 107 -9.68 16.15 -22.77
CA ALA A 107 -11.07 16.55 -22.99
C ALA A 107 -11.33 17.02 -24.44
N VAL A 108 -10.39 17.78 -25.03
CA VAL A 108 -10.47 18.16 -26.45
C VAL A 108 -10.43 16.93 -27.36
N ALA A 109 -9.53 15.98 -27.12
CA ALA A 109 -9.42 14.75 -27.90
C ALA A 109 -10.72 13.93 -27.86
N VAL A 110 -11.36 13.82 -26.69
CA VAL A 110 -12.66 13.16 -26.53
C VAL A 110 -13.77 13.86 -27.32
N LEU A 111 -13.85 15.20 -27.24
CA LEU A 111 -14.86 15.97 -28.00
C LEU A 111 -14.68 15.84 -29.51
N GLN A 112 -13.44 15.79 -29.98
CA GLN A 112 -13.13 15.55 -31.40
C GLN A 112 -13.49 14.13 -31.83
N ALA A 113 -13.16 13.12 -31.03
CA ALA A 113 -13.46 11.72 -31.34
C ALA A 113 -14.98 11.47 -31.43
N CYS A 114 -15.76 12.04 -30.51
CA CYS A 114 -17.23 11.87 -30.48
C CYS A 114 -17.99 12.81 -31.44
N ARG A 115 -17.29 13.57 -32.27
CA ARG A 115 -17.90 14.56 -33.17
C ARG A 115 -18.76 13.88 -34.24
N GLY A 116 -19.99 14.38 -34.41
CA GLY A 116 -20.94 13.86 -35.40
C GLY A 116 -21.49 12.45 -35.09
N GLN A 117 -21.04 11.84 -33.99
CA GLN A 117 -21.50 10.52 -33.56
C GLN A 117 -22.82 10.61 -32.78
N LYS A 118 -23.75 9.69 -33.08
CA LYS A 118 -24.97 9.48 -32.29
C LYS A 118 -24.69 8.46 -31.19
N LEU A 119 -24.47 8.94 -29.97
CA LEU A 119 -24.25 8.12 -28.79
C LEU A 119 -25.55 8.04 -27.95
N PRO A 120 -25.84 6.89 -27.31
CA PRO A 120 -27.01 6.74 -26.44
C PRO A 120 -26.90 7.62 -25.19
N ARG A 121 -28.03 8.10 -24.68
CA ARG A 121 -28.10 8.92 -23.45
C ARG A 121 -27.55 8.11 -22.26
N GLY A 122 -26.61 8.70 -21.54
CA GLY A 122 -25.91 8.05 -20.41
C GLY A 122 -24.54 7.44 -20.76
N GLN A 123 -24.20 7.31 -22.05
CA GLN A 123 -22.88 6.89 -22.52
C GLN A 123 -22.18 7.98 -23.33
N ASP A 124 -22.65 9.22 -23.19
CA ASP A 124 -22.13 10.37 -23.92
C ASP A 124 -21.08 11.08 -23.05
N PRO A 125 -19.78 11.04 -23.40
CA PRO A 125 -18.72 11.67 -22.62
C PRO A 125 -18.62 13.19 -22.87
N ARG A 126 -19.34 13.73 -23.86
CA ARG A 126 -19.24 15.15 -24.25
C ARG A 126 -19.57 16.11 -23.10
N PRO A 127 -20.62 15.90 -22.28
CA PRO A 127 -20.91 16.78 -21.15
C PRO A 127 -19.81 16.78 -20.06
N ALA A 128 -19.26 15.61 -19.75
CA ALA A 128 -18.18 15.47 -18.76
C ALA A 128 -16.88 16.12 -19.25
N ALA A 129 -16.52 15.90 -20.53
CA ALA A 129 -15.38 16.54 -21.17
C ALA A 129 -15.53 18.08 -21.22
N LEU A 130 -16.73 18.58 -21.54
CA LEU A 130 -17.03 20.01 -21.52
C LEU A 130 -16.86 20.61 -20.11
N ALA A 131 -17.36 19.93 -19.08
CA ALA A 131 -17.21 20.37 -17.70
C ALA A 131 -15.74 20.41 -17.27
N ALA A 132 -14.91 19.45 -17.73
CA ALA A 132 -13.48 19.44 -17.47
C ALA A 132 -12.75 20.65 -18.09
N LEU A 133 -13.13 21.07 -19.31
CA LEU A 133 -12.58 22.28 -19.94
C LEU A 133 -12.92 23.55 -19.17
N LEU A 134 -14.17 23.67 -18.70
CA LEU A 134 -14.63 24.85 -17.94
C LEU A 134 -13.94 24.99 -16.57
N ARG A 135 -13.44 23.87 -15.99
CA ARG A 135 -12.66 23.85 -14.75
C ARG A 135 -11.18 24.15 -14.94
N SER A 136 -10.69 24.20 -16.18
CA SER A 136 -9.30 24.54 -16.52
C SER A 136 -9.23 25.60 -17.63
N PRO A 137 -9.89 26.76 -17.45
CA PRO A 137 -10.16 27.70 -18.54
C PRO A 137 -8.88 28.29 -19.15
N ALA A 138 -7.88 28.61 -18.35
CA ALA A 138 -6.60 29.16 -18.81
C ALA A 138 -5.81 28.18 -19.70
N ALA A 139 -5.85 26.87 -19.38
CA ALA A 139 -5.18 25.84 -20.16
C ALA A 139 -5.99 25.39 -21.39
N ALA A 140 -7.33 25.45 -21.31
CA ALA A 140 -8.23 25.06 -22.40
C ALA A 140 -8.33 26.12 -23.50
N LEU A 141 -8.29 27.41 -23.17
CA LEU A 141 -8.45 28.51 -24.12
C LEU A 141 -7.54 28.43 -25.36
N PRO A 142 -6.20 28.23 -25.25
CA PRO A 142 -5.34 28.16 -26.44
C PRO A 142 -5.65 26.95 -27.33
N LEU A 143 -6.01 25.81 -26.75
CA LEU A 143 -6.33 24.58 -27.49
C LEU A 143 -7.64 24.74 -28.27
N VAL A 144 -8.67 25.28 -27.63
CA VAL A 144 -10.00 25.47 -28.24
C VAL A 144 -9.97 26.60 -29.28
N SER A 145 -9.23 27.69 -29.02
CA SER A 145 -9.08 28.80 -29.97
C SER A 145 -8.31 28.42 -31.23
N ALA A 146 -7.42 27.43 -31.15
CA ALA A 146 -6.77 26.89 -32.34
C ALA A 146 -7.78 26.14 -33.23
N LEU A 147 -8.68 25.38 -32.62
CA LEU A 147 -9.73 24.62 -33.32
C LEU A 147 -10.88 25.49 -33.83
N SER A 148 -11.18 26.62 -33.18
CA SER A 148 -12.24 27.53 -33.64
C SER A 148 -11.92 28.21 -34.98
N ARG A 149 -10.66 28.14 -35.43
CA ARG A 149 -10.23 28.60 -36.77
C ARG A 149 -10.61 27.61 -37.88
N GLU A 150 -10.95 26.38 -37.53
CA GLU A 150 -11.42 25.38 -38.47
C GLU A 150 -12.94 25.50 -38.66
N PRO A 151 -13.44 25.58 -39.90
CA PRO A 151 -14.88 25.71 -40.18
C PRO A 151 -15.70 24.50 -39.73
N THR A 152 -15.02 23.41 -39.39
CA THR A 152 -15.62 22.13 -39.01
C THR A 152 -15.93 22.05 -37.50
N SER A 153 -15.35 22.93 -36.67
CA SER A 153 -15.43 22.87 -35.21
C SER A 153 -16.30 23.98 -34.59
N ALA A 154 -17.55 24.09 -35.03
CA ALA A 154 -18.51 25.10 -34.56
C ALA A 154 -18.64 25.15 -33.02
N TRP A 155 -18.59 23.99 -32.35
CA TRP A 155 -18.62 23.89 -30.89
C TRP A 155 -17.46 24.63 -30.21
N ALA A 156 -16.28 24.70 -30.84
CA ALA A 156 -15.11 25.36 -30.29
C ALA A 156 -15.25 26.89 -30.39
N TRP A 157 -15.86 27.39 -31.46
CA TRP A 157 -16.16 28.81 -31.64
C TRP A 157 -17.11 29.33 -30.55
N ASP A 158 -18.18 28.59 -30.26
CA ASP A 158 -19.14 28.95 -29.19
C ASP A 158 -18.52 28.89 -27.78
N LEU A 159 -17.57 27.98 -27.55
CA LEU A 159 -16.94 27.78 -26.25
C LEU A 159 -15.86 28.82 -25.91
N THR A 160 -15.15 29.31 -26.94
CA THR A 160 -14.00 30.22 -26.80
C THR A 160 -14.28 31.47 -25.94
N PRO A 161 -15.36 32.25 -26.17
CA PRO A 161 -15.63 33.44 -25.35
C PRO A 161 -15.92 33.09 -23.88
N ARG A 162 -16.56 31.95 -23.62
CA ARG A 162 -16.86 31.48 -22.26
C ARG A 162 -15.60 31.09 -21.49
N LEU A 163 -14.63 30.44 -22.16
CA LEU A 163 -13.34 30.12 -21.56
C LEU A 163 -12.50 31.38 -21.32
N ALA A 164 -12.53 32.35 -22.24
CA ALA A 164 -11.82 33.61 -22.08
C ALA A 164 -12.31 34.40 -20.86
N ALA A 165 -13.63 34.45 -20.64
CA ALA A 165 -14.22 35.09 -19.47
C ALA A 165 -13.82 34.42 -18.15
N LEU A 166 -13.73 33.08 -18.12
CA LEU A 166 -13.34 32.30 -16.94
C LEU A 166 -11.81 32.29 -16.68
N ALA A 167 -11.00 32.52 -17.72
CA ALA A 167 -9.55 32.57 -17.62
C ALA A 167 -8.99 33.95 -17.22
N ALA A 168 -9.83 35.00 -17.27
CA ALA A 168 -9.43 36.33 -16.86
C ALA A 168 -9.09 36.35 -15.35
N PRO A 169 -7.96 36.94 -14.92
CA PRO A 169 -7.68 37.11 -13.50
C PRO A 169 -8.77 37.98 -12.86
N PRO A 170 -9.10 37.78 -11.56
CA PRO A 170 -10.05 38.64 -10.88
C PRO A 170 -9.54 40.08 -10.99
N ALA A 171 -10.34 40.95 -11.60
CA ALA A 171 -10.04 42.37 -11.68
C ALA A 171 -9.67 42.86 -10.28
N ALA A 172 -8.50 43.48 -10.15
CA ALA A 172 -8.11 44.18 -8.93
C ALA A 172 -9.26 45.12 -8.53
N ALA A 173 -9.87 44.87 -7.37
CA ALA A 173 -10.95 45.72 -6.89
C ALA A 173 -10.39 47.12 -6.55
N PRO A 174 -11.07 48.21 -6.93
CA PRO A 174 -10.78 49.55 -6.41
C PRO A 174 -11.14 49.63 -4.91
N PRO A 175 -10.60 50.61 -4.16
CA PRO A 175 -10.67 50.65 -2.70
C PRO A 175 -12.05 51.14 -2.21
N GLY A 176 -12.58 50.50 -1.16
CA GLY A 176 -13.80 50.95 -0.47
C GLY A 176 -14.31 49.95 0.57
N ALA A 177 -14.43 50.37 1.82
CA ALA A 177 -14.72 49.59 3.03
C ALA A 177 -16.25 49.29 3.25
N PRO A 178 -16.74 48.93 4.47
CA PRO A 178 -16.81 47.63 5.19
C PRO A 178 -18.29 47.30 5.57
N PRO A 179 -18.69 46.59 6.68
CA PRO A 179 -18.23 45.37 7.37
C PRO A 179 -19.34 44.28 7.47
N GLY A 180 -18.98 43.03 7.82
CA GLY A 180 -19.96 42.03 8.29
C GLY A 180 -19.47 40.59 8.25
N ALA A 181 -18.69 40.16 9.25
CA ALA A 181 -18.24 38.78 9.39
C ALA A 181 -19.35 37.86 9.97
N PRO A 182 -19.55 36.63 9.45
CA PRO A 182 -20.25 35.57 10.17
C PRO A 182 -19.28 34.72 11.03
N PRO A 183 -19.78 34.05 12.10
CA PRO A 183 -18.95 33.50 13.17
C PRO A 183 -18.19 32.24 12.78
N ALA A 184 -17.03 32.04 13.42
CA ALA A 184 -16.18 30.87 13.25
C ALA A 184 -16.86 29.56 13.69
N PRO A 185 -16.57 28.41 13.05
CA PRO A 185 -17.13 27.12 13.43
C PRO A 185 -16.60 26.63 14.80
N PRO A 186 -17.36 25.77 15.51
CA PRO A 186 -17.06 25.39 16.89
C PRO A 186 -15.79 24.54 17.00
N ALA A 187 -15.04 24.77 18.07
CA ALA A 187 -13.82 24.04 18.40
C ALA A 187 -14.10 22.53 18.65
N PRO A 188 -13.16 21.63 18.29
CA PRO A 188 -13.32 20.19 18.51
C PRO A 188 -13.32 19.84 20.01
N PRO A 189 -13.96 18.71 20.40
CA PRO A 189 -14.07 18.31 21.80
C PRO A 189 -12.71 17.97 22.41
N ALA A 190 -12.54 18.29 23.70
CA ALA A 190 -11.33 18.01 24.47
C ALA A 190 -10.98 16.50 24.48
N PRO A 191 -9.68 16.13 24.40
CA PRO A 191 -9.28 14.72 24.37
C PRO A 191 -9.61 14.00 25.69
N PRO A 192 -9.90 12.68 25.65
CA PRO A 192 -10.16 11.87 26.84
C PRO A 192 -8.91 11.83 27.73
N ARG A 193 -9.10 11.93 29.05
CA ARG A 193 -8.03 11.80 30.06
C ARG A 193 -7.34 10.44 29.89
N LEU A 194 -6.19 10.47 29.24
CA LEU A 194 -5.47 9.31 28.69
C LEU A 194 -4.87 8.37 29.75
N LEU A 195 -4.88 8.76 31.02
CA LEU A 195 -4.11 8.11 32.07
C LEU A 195 -4.89 8.18 33.38
N THR A 196 -5.48 7.07 33.82
CA THR A 196 -5.70 6.88 35.25
C THR A 196 -4.32 6.93 35.91
N ARG A 197 -4.01 8.05 36.57
CA ARG A 197 -2.72 8.29 37.21
C ARG A 197 -2.29 7.05 38.00
N PRO A 198 -1.09 6.50 37.76
CA PRO A 198 -0.58 5.46 38.64
C PRO A 198 -0.54 5.98 40.08
N LYS A 199 -0.89 5.12 41.05
CA LYS A 199 -0.65 5.43 42.48
C LYS A 199 0.83 5.76 42.63
N LYS A 200 1.12 7.00 43.08
CA LYS A 200 2.42 7.60 43.41
C LYS A 200 3.57 6.57 43.49
N GLY A 201 4.22 6.38 42.35
CA GLY A 201 5.55 5.78 42.21
C GLY A 201 6.26 6.63 41.18
N THR A 202 7.17 7.48 41.63
CA THR A 202 7.87 8.46 40.79
C THR A 202 8.65 7.73 39.71
N PHE A 203 8.22 7.83 38.45
CA PHE A 203 9.00 7.37 37.32
C PHE A 203 10.33 8.11 37.34
N ARG A 204 11.42 7.40 37.69
CA ARG A 204 12.77 7.96 37.60
C ARG A 204 13.16 7.94 36.14
N ARG A 205 13.12 9.12 35.51
CA ARG A 205 13.54 9.33 34.13
C ARG A 205 14.97 8.78 33.96
N PRO A 206 15.18 7.79 33.08
CA PRO A 206 16.53 7.35 32.71
C PRO A 206 17.35 8.51 32.11
N ASP A 207 18.68 8.46 32.17
CA ASP A 207 19.53 9.54 31.64
C ASP A 207 19.36 9.76 30.13
N PHE A 208 18.96 8.72 29.39
CA PHE A 208 18.66 8.78 27.97
C PHE A 208 17.22 9.22 27.65
N TRP A 209 16.38 9.46 28.67
CA TRP A 209 15.02 9.95 28.51
C TRP A 209 15.05 11.45 28.26
N ASN A 210 15.01 11.81 26.97
CA ASN A 210 14.94 13.19 26.52
C ASN A 210 13.68 13.39 25.66
N PRO A 211 12.59 13.93 26.24
CA PRO A 211 11.35 14.19 25.51
C PRO A 211 11.52 15.11 24.29
N GLY A 212 12.54 15.97 24.27
CA GLY A 212 12.83 16.84 23.13
C GLY A 212 13.57 16.16 21.97
N ALA A 213 14.14 14.97 22.20
CA ALA A 213 14.88 14.20 21.19
C ALA A 213 14.11 12.96 20.70
N ILE A 214 12.92 12.71 21.25
CA ILE A 214 12.05 11.58 20.92
C ILE A 214 10.77 12.14 20.30
N THR A 215 10.34 11.60 19.17
CA THR A 215 9.10 12.07 18.53
C THR A 215 7.90 11.72 19.42
N PRO A 216 7.14 12.70 19.96
CA PRO A 216 6.03 12.40 20.85
C PRO A 216 4.91 11.65 20.11
N PRO A 217 4.29 10.64 20.73
CA PRO A 217 3.19 9.92 20.12
C PRO A 217 1.96 10.83 20.05
N ARG A 218 1.19 10.69 18.99
CA ARG A 218 -0.05 11.44 18.76
C ARG A 218 -1.25 10.68 19.31
N THR A 219 -2.22 11.42 19.81
CA THR A 219 -3.56 10.90 20.08
C THR A 219 -4.27 10.58 18.76
N LEU A 220 -5.32 9.76 18.79
CA LEU A 220 -6.17 9.52 17.62
C LEU A 220 -6.86 10.80 17.09
N THR A 221 -6.92 11.86 17.91
CA THR A 221 -7.39 13.20 17.50
C THR A 221 -6.29 14.05 16.84
N GLY A 222 -5.07 13.52 16.68
CA GLY A 222 -3.95 14.14 15.97
C GLY A 222 -3.03 15.02 16.84
N ALA A 223 -3.41 15.27 18.11
CA ALA A 223 -2.63 16.10 19.03
C ALA A 223 -1.41 15.32 19.58
N PRO A 224 -0.20 15.90 19.62
CA PRO A 224 0.94 15.25 20.24
C PRO A 224 0.79 15.17 21.76
N LEU A 225 1.23 14.06 22.38
CA LEU A 225 1.40 14.01 23.82
C LEU A 225 2.50 14.98 24.25
N ALA A 226 2.28 15.67 25.38
CA ALA A 226 3.21 16.66 25.91
C ALA A 226 3.31 16.60 27.43
N GLY A 227 4.43 17.08 27.96
CA GLY A 227 4.63 17.26 29.40
C GLY A 227 4.49 15.97 30.20
N ASP A 228 3.73 16.05 31.29
CA ASP A 228 3.54 14.96 32.25
C ASP A 228 2.96 13.68 31.62
N ASP A 229 2.17 13.80 30.54
CA ASP A 229 1.58 12.65 29.85
C ASP A 229 2.64 11.76 29.19
N LEU A 230 3.76 12.34 28.73
CA LEU A 230 4.88 11.57 28.18
C LEU A 230 5.61 10.77 29.26
N ASP A 231 5.79 11.35 30.45
CA ASP A 231 6.44 10.65 31.56
C ASP A 231 5.57 9.54 32.10
N ASP A 232 4.26 9.75 32.16
CA ASP A 232 3.29 8.71 32.52
C ASP A 232 3.29 7.57 31.49
N LEU A 233 3.43 7.88 30.19
CA LEU A 233 3.66 6.87 29.16
C LEU A 233 4.96 6.10 29.42
N GLY A 234 6.06 6.79 29.72
CA GLY A 234 7.33 6.17 30.09
C GLY A 234 7.21 5.25 31.30
N ALA A 235 6.45 5.67 32.31
CA ALA A 235 6.15 4.89 33.51
C ALA A 235 5.39 3.60 33.19
N ILE A 236 4.38 3.68 32.32
CA ILE A 236 3.58 2.53 31.87
C ILE A 236 4.44 1.52 31.10
N LEU A 237 5.31 2.01 30.21
CA LEU A 237 6.22 1.15 29.46
C LEU A 237 7.25 0.48 30.37
N ALA A 238 7.80 1.23 31.33
CA ALA A 238 8.76 0.71 32.30
C ALA A 238 8.13 -0.34 33.24
N SER A 239 6.84 -0.19 33.59
CA SER A 239 6.12 -1.18 34.39
C SER A 239 5.79 -2.46 33.62
N SER A 240 5.91 -2.46 32.29
CA SER A 240 5.55 -3.58 31.40
C SER A 240 4.11 -4.10 31.64
N ASP A 241 3.20 -3.21 32.02
CA ASP A 241 1.81 -3.55 32.31
C ASP A 241 1.02 -3.73 31.00
N GLY A 242 0.91 -4.98 30.54
CA GLY A 242 0.28 -5.31 29.25
C GLY A 242 -1.18 -4.82 29.12
N ALA A 243 -1.93 -4.75 30.23
CA ALA A 243 -3.31 -4.27 30.19
C ALA A 243 -3.36 -2.75 29.95
N ARG A 244 -2.52 -1.99 30.65
CA ARG A 244 -2.39 -0.54 30.45
C ARG A 244 -1.81 -0.21 29.08
N ILE A 245 -0.84 -0.98 28.59
CA ILE A 245 -0.26 -0.76 27.27
C ILE A 245 -1.29 -1.08 26.16
N THR A 246 -2.14 -2.08 26.34
CA THR A 246 -3.25 -2.36 25.41
C THR A 246 -4.26 -1.21 25.38
N ALA A 247 -4.58 -0.61 26.55
CA ALA A 247 -5.45 0.56 26.62
C ALA A 247 -4.87 1.79 25.89
N LEU A 248 -3.54 1.98 25.90
CA LEU A 248 -2.90 3.07 25.15
C LEU A 248 -3.12 2.96 23.64
N ARG A 249 -3.20 1.75 23.07
CA ARG A 249 -3.47 1.54 21.63
C ARG A 249 -4.88 1.97 21.21
N GLN A 250 -5.80 2.15 22.15
CA GLN A 250 -7.16 2.61 21.86
C GLN A 250 -7.27 4.13 21.79
N VAL A 251 -6.22 4.86 22.17
CA VAL A 251 -6.28 6.32 22.31
C VAL A 251 -5.13 7.02 21.59
N LEU A 252 -4.01 6.32 21.36
CA LEU A 252 -2.86 6.80 20.59
C LEU A 252 -2.89 6.26 19.16
N GLU A 253 -2.43 7.09 18.22
CA GLU A 253 -2.24 6.69 16.83
C GLU A 253 -1.18 5.57 16.74
N PRO A 254 -1.50 4.40 16.16
CA PRO A 254 -0.60 3.24 16.15
C PRO A 254 0.76 3.52 15.49
N GLY A 255 0.77 4.26 14.38
CA GLY A 255 2.00 4.59 13.65
C GLY A 255 2.90 5.53 14.44
N SER A 256 2.31 6.49 15.14
CA SER A 256 3.03 7.45 15.98
C SER A 256 3.57 6.81 17.27
N LEU A 257 2.82 5.88 17.87
CA LEU A 257 3.29 5.08 19.01
C LEU A 257 4.46 4.16 18.64
N ALA A 258 4.43 3.56 17.45
CA ALA A 258 5.54 2.75 16.94
C ALA A 258 6.79 3.59 16.66
N ALA A 259 6.63 4.79 16.08
CA ALA A 259 7.74 5.73 15.89
C ALA A 259 8.37 6.15 17.23
N PHE A 260 7.55 6.50 18.22
CA PHE A 260 8.01 6.80 19.58
C PHE A 260 8.81 5.65 20.20
N GLY A 261 8.28 4.43 20.15
CA GLY A 261 8.96 3.25 20.68
C GLY A 261 10.31 2.98 20.00
N TRP A 262 10.38 3.20 18.68
CA TRP A 262 11.63 3.08 17.93
C TRP A 262 12.65 4.14 18.32
N ASP A 263 12.24 5.41 18.44
CA ASP A 263 13.12 6.50 18.85
C ASP A 263 13.66 6.29 20.28
N LEU A 264 12.82 5.76 21.18
CA LEU A 264 13.21 5.40 22.54
C LEU A 264 14.25 4.26 22.54
N LEU A 265 14.07 3.22 21.70
CA LEU A 265 15.10 2.18 21.53
C LEU A 265 16.42 2.79 21.05
N GLN A 266 16.38 3.68 20.06
CA GLN A 266 17.57 4.33 19.52
C GLN A 266 18.27 5.23 20.54
N ALA A 267 17.52 5.91 21.41
CA ALA A 267 18.08 6.65 22.54
C ALA A 267 18.76 5.72 23.55
N TRP A 268 18.12 4.61 23.92
CA TRP A 268 18.69 3.60 24.82
C TRP A 268 19.97 2.96 24.24
N LEU A 269 19.97 2.62 22.95
CA LEU A 269 21.16 2.06 22.27
C LEU A 269 22.32 3.06 22.18
N ARG A 270 22.05 4.36 22.00
CA ARG A 270 23.07 5.42 22.02
C ARG A 270 23.67 5.64 23.40
N ALA A 271 22.94 5.31 24.46
CA ALA A 271 23.43 5.30 25.83
C ALA A 271 24.12 3.97 26.21
N ASP A 272 24.56 3.19 25.23
CA ASP A 272 25.17 1.87 25.38
C ASP A 272 24.27 0.80 26.02
N ALA A 273 22.95 1.00 25.91
CA ALA A 273 21.92 0.05 26.30
C ALA A 273 22.08 -0.47 27.75
N PRO A 274 21.96 0.43 28.75
CA PRO A 274 22.13 0.10 30.16
C PRO A 274 21.17 -1.03 30.59
N PRO A 275 21.67 -2.05 31.30
CA PRO A 275 20.93 -3.30 31.56
C PRO A 275 19.71 -3.10 32.47
N GLN A 276 19.74 -2.10 33.37
CA GLN A 276 18.58 -1.75 34.21
C GLN A 276 17.36 -1.29 33.40
N HIS A 277 17.55 -0.87 32.15
CA HIS A 277 16.51 -0.36 31.27
C HIS A 277 16.19 -1.31 30.10
N LYS A 278 16.45 -2.61 30.28
CA LYS A 278 16.07 -3.66 29.30
C LYS A 278 14.58 -3.67 28.91
N TRP A 279 13.73 -3.02 29.72
CA TRP A 279 12.31 -2.84 29.45
C TRP A 279 12.05 -2.08 28.14
N VAL A 280 12.97 -1.21 27.71
CA VAL A 280 12.86 -0.43 26.46
C VAL A 280 12.81 -1.35 25.24
N LEU A 281 13.59 -2.44 25.25
CA LEU A 281 13.53 -3.42 24.17
C LEU A 281 12.21 -4.20 24.23
N THR A 282 11.80 -4.66 25.41
CA THR A 282 10.57 -5.47 25.54
C THR A 282 9.31 -4.65 25.28
N SER A 283 9.31 -3.33 25.52
CA SER A 283 8.16 -2.47 25.24
C SER A 283 7.83 -2.41 23.74
N LEU A 284 8.80 -2.64 22.86
CA LEU A 284 8.56 -2.74 21.41
C LEU A 284 7.59 -3.85 21.04
N GLY A 285 7.47 -4.91 21.85
CA GLY A 285 6.49 -5.97 21.63
C GLY A 285 5.05 -5.46 21.66
N PHE A 286 4.82 -4.32 22.31
CA PHE A 286 3.50 -3.72 22.48
C PHE A 286 3.34 -2.39 21.74
N THR A 287 4.41 -1.60 21.61
CA THR A 287 4.38 -0.32 20.90
C THR A 287 4.69 -0.44 19.41
N GLY A 288 5.40 -1.49 18.99
CA GLY A 288 5.92 -1.65 17.64
C GLY A 288 4.89 -2.09 16.59
N ASP A 289 5.25 -1.93 15.33
CA ASP A 289 4.51 -2.30 14.13
C ASP A 289 5.37 -3.16 13.17
N ASP A 290 4.85 -3.49 11.98
CA ASP A 290 5.58 -4.27 10.97
C ASP A 290 6.86 -3.59 10.44
N ARG A 291 6.97 -2.26 10.57
CA ARG A 291 8.20 -1.52 10.24
C ARG A 291 9.24 -1.73 11.33
N THR A 292 8.81 -1.72 12.59
CA THR A 292 9.62 -2.03 13.76
C THR A 292 10.20 -3.44 13.67
N ALA A 293 9.37 -4.44 13.35
CA ALA A 293 9.81 -5.83 13.16
C ALA A 293 10.93 -5.94 12.11
N ARG A 294 10.75 -5.32 10.93
CA ARG A 294 11.75 -5.32 9.84
C ARG A 294 13.07 -4.69 10.25
N ARG A 295 13.03 -3.55 10.94
CA ARG A 295 14.25 -2.86 11.39
C ARG A 295 14.97 -3.64 12.50
N LEU A 296 14.21 -4.30 13.38
CA LEU A 296 14.75 -5.06 14.51
C LEU A 296 15.53 -6.30 14.06
N VAL A 297 15.16 -6.95 12.95
CA VAL A 297 15.88 -8.12 12.40
C VAL A 297 17.37 -7.85 12.20
N ALA A 298 17.71 -6.71 11.59
CA ALA A 298 19.10 -6.34 11.35
C ALA A 298 19.89 -6.14 12.65
N LEU A 299 19.22 -5.62 13.70
CA LEU A 299 19.81 -5.45 15.02
C LEU A 299 20.05 -6.79 15.73
N ILE A 300 19.07 -7.69 15.68
CA ILE A 300 19.15 -9.01 16.31
C ILE A 300 20.31 -9.82 15.71
N GLY A 301 20.51 -9.73 14.40
CA GLY A 301 21.59 -10.44 13.70
C GLY A 301 23.00 -9.93 14.02
N ARG A 302 23.17 -8.63 14.33
CA ARG A 302 24.48 -8.03 14.60
C ARG A 302 24.93 -8.14 16.06
N TRP A 303 24.01 -8.02 17.03
CA TRP A 303 24.36 -7.96 18.45
C TRP A 303 25.18 -9.14 19.00
N PRO A 304 25.07 -10.39 18.52
CA PRO A 304 25.91 -11.48 19.03
C PRO A 304 27.40 -11.23 18.78
N ALA A 305 27.76 -10.55 17.69
CA ALA A 305 29.14 -10.16 17.40
C ALA A 305 29.67 -9.12 18.39
N ASP A 306 28.79 -8.25 18.88
CA ASP A 306 29.10 -7.18 19.85
C ASP A 306 29.02 -7.65 21.32
N GLY A 307 28.96 -8.97 21.58
CA GLY A 307 28.77 -9.53 22.93
C GLY A 307 27.34 -9.41 23.48
N GLY A 308 26.39 -8.92 22.68
CA GLY A 308 24.99 -8.67 23.04
C GLY A 308 24.04 -9.86 22.88
N HIS A 309 24.48 -11.10 23.11
CA HIS A 309 23.65 -12.31 22.87
C HIS A 309 22.28 -12.25 23.56
N GLN A 310 22.25 -11.86 24.84
CA GLN A 310 21.00 -11.72 25.61
C GLN A 310 20.05 -10.66 25.02
N ARG A 311 20.59 -9.65 24.34
CA ARG A 311 19.80 -8.62 23.64
C ARG A 311 19.15 -9.21 22.38
N SER A 312 19.87 -10.04 21.62
CA SER A 312 19.31 -10.78 20.48
C SER A 312 18.19 -11.70 20.90
N VAL A 313 18.38 -12.49 21.98
CA VAL A 313 17.35 -13.40 22.50
C VAL A 313 16.08 -12.63 22.90
N ARG A 314 16.22 -11.51 23.62
CA ARG A 314 15.09 -10.61 23.94
C ARG A 314 14.44 -10.00 22.71
N GLY A 315 15.23 -9.68 21.68
CA GLY A 315 14.70 -9.22 20.40
C GLY A 315 13.82 -10.27 19.71
N LEU A 316 14.15 -11.56 19.84
CA LEU A 316 13.28 -12.64 19.37
C LEU A 316 11.96 -12.69 20.16
N ASP A 317 12.00 -12.49 21.48
CA ASP A 317 10.78 -12.42 22.31
C ASP A 317 9.87 -11.26 21.87
N VAL A 318 10.45 -10.13 21.48
CA VAL A 318 9.71 -8.99 20.92
C VAL A 318 8.98 -9.38 19.62
N LEU A 319 9.64 -10.10 18.71
CA LEU A 319 9.01 -10.57 17.47
C LEU A 319 7.85 -11.54 17.77
N VAL A 320 8.01 -12.43 18.75
CA VAL A 320 6.93 -13.32 19.21
C VAL A 320 5.77 -12.54 19.83
N THR A 321 6.07 -11.47 20.57
CA THR A 321 5.05 -10.64 21.25
C THR A 321 4.25 -9.80 20.26
N LEU A 322 4.89 -9.29 19.20
CA LEU A 322 4.20 -8.58 18.12
C LEU A 322 3.17 -9.47 17.39
N ASP A 323 3.49 -10.76 17.24
CA ASP A 323 2.63 -11.83 16.70
C ASP A 323 2.00 -11.54 15.31
N SER A 324 2.51 -10.55 14.57
CA SER A 324 2.13 -10.25 13.19
C SER A 324 2.83 -11.20 12.20
N ASP A 325 2.23 -11.41 11.03
CA ASP A 325 2.81 -12.28 10.00
C ASP A 325 4.22 -11.80 9.60
N VAL A 326 4.43 -10.49 9.49
CA VAL A 326 5.75 -9.89 9.20
C VAL A 326 6.76 -10.18 10.32
N ALA A 327 6.35 -10.16 11.58
CA ALA A 327 7.22 -10.47 12.72
C ALA A 327 7.59 -11.97 12.77
N LEU A 328 6.65 -12.85 12.43
CA LEU A 328 6.90 -14.30 12.36
C LEU A 328 7.75 -14.68 11.14
N MET A 329 7.60 -14.00 10.01
CA MET A 329 8.54 -14.12 8.88
C MET A 329 9.94 -13.67 9.25
N ALA A 330 10.06 -12.56 9.96
CA ALA A 330 11.33 -12.07 10.47
C ALA A 330 12.01 -13.11 11.36
N LEU A 331 11.23 -13.80 12.21
CA LEU A 331 11.69 -14.88 13.08
C LEU A 331 12.14 -16.12 12.28
N ASP A 332 11.35 -16.58 11.30
CA ASP A 332 11.70 -17.70 10.41
C ASP A 332 12.94 -17.38 9.56
N HIS A 333 13.04 -16.15 9.06
CA HIS A 333 14.21 -15.68 8.32
C HIS A 333 15.48 -15.74 9.19
N LEU A 334 15.45 -15.21 10.41
CA LEU A 334 16.58 -15.27 11.34
C LEU A 334 16.98 -16.72 11.68
N ALA A 335 16.00 -17.61 11.85
CA ALA A 335 16.24 -19.04 12.04
C ALA A 335 16.92 -19.73 10.84
N ALA A 336 16.76 -19.17 9.64
CA ALA A 336 17.36 -19.68 8.41
C ALA A 336 18.72 -19.05 8.09
N THR A 337 18.92 -17.75 8.36
CA THR A 337 20.06 -16.99 7.81
C THR A 337 21.16 -16.63 8.81
N THR A 338 20.92 -16.70 10.12
CA THR A 338 21.96 -16.36 11.10
C THR A 338 23.09 -17.40 11.11
N THR A 339 24.33 -16.93 11.16
CA THR A 339 25.52 -17.78 11.29
C THR A 339 25.76 -18.23 12.74
N PHE A 340 25.15 -17.56 13.72
CA PHE A 340 25.30 -17.87 15.14
C PHE A 340 24.38 -19.01 15.56
N ARG A 341 24.95 -20.21 15.77
CA ARG A 341 24.21 -21.44 16.12
C ARG A 341 23.28 -21.31 17.33
N GLY A 342 23.73 -20.63 18.41
CA GLY A 342 22.92 -20.43 19.61
C GLY A 342 21.67 -19.60 19.31
N LEU A 343 21.83 -18.47 18.61
CA LEU A 343 20.71 -17.63 18.20
C LEU A 343 19.78 -18.34 17.20
N GLN A 344 20.34 -19.15 16.30
CA GLN A 344 19.58 -19.97 15.36
C GLN A 344 18.64 -20.94 16.09
N GLY A 345 19.15 -21.64 17.11
CA GLY A 345 18.36 -22.55 17.93
C GLY A 345 17.24 -21.82 18.67
N GLU A 346 17.55 -20.68 19.30
CA GLU A 346 16.59 -19.84 20.02
C GLU A 346 15.47 -19.28 19.13
N ALA A 347 15.77 -18.94 17.88
CA ALA A 347 14.78 -18.49 16.89
C ALA A 347 13.86 -19.64 16.46
N ARG A 348 14.42 -20.82 16.18
CA ARG A 348 13.63 -22.03 15.82
C ARG A 348 12.73 -22.46 16.96
N ALA A 349 13.23 -22.47 18.19
CA ALA A 349 12.46 -22.85 19.37
C ALA A 349 11.23 -21.94 19.57
N ARG A 350 11.41 -20.63 19.43
CA ARG A 350 10.30 -19.66 19.51
C ARG A 350 9.29 -19.82 18.39
N PHE A 351 9.76 -20.03 17.15
CA PHE A 351 8.88 -20.27 16.03
C PHE A 351 8.04 -21.54 16.23
N ALA A 352 8.66 -22.61 16.72
CA ALA A 352 7.96 -23.84 17.09
C ALA A 352 6.98 -23.65 18.26
N ALA A 353 7.33 -22.84 19.25
CA ALA A 353 6.43 -22.51 20.36
C ALA A 353 5.18 -21.73 19.90
N VAL A 354 5.34 -20.82 18.93
CA VAL A 354 4.19 -20.13 18.30
C VAL A 354 3.32 -21.12 17.53
N ALA A 355 3.91 -22.04 16.77
CA ALA A 355 3.18 -23.07 16.04
C ALA A 355 2.38 -23.97 16.99
N ALA A 356 3.02 -24.46 18.06
CA ALA A 356 2.40 -25.26 19.10
C ALA A 356 1.24 -24.53 19.80
N ARG A 357 1.42 -23.25 20.17
CA ARG A 357 0.34 -22.40 20.72
C ARG A 357 -0.85 -22.26 19.78
N ARG A 358 -0.61 -22.23 18.46
CA ARG A 358 -1.65 -22.14 17.42
C ARG A 358 -2.20 -23.50 16.99
N GLY A 359 -1.74 -24.60 17.60
CA GLY A 359 -2.19 -25.96 17.31
C GLY A 359 -1.85 -26.45 15.90
N ILE A 360 -0.80 -25.90 15.29
CA ILE A 360 -0.39 -26.19 13.90
C ILE A 360 1.07 -26.61 13.86
N SER A 361 1.46 -27.36 12.83
CA SER A 361 2.87 -27.72 12.61
C SER A 361 3.71 -26.50 12.28
N VAL A 362 5.03 -26.62 12.48
CA VAL A 362 6.02 -25.59 12.15
C VAL A 362 5.95 -25.24 10.67
N GLU A 363 5.82 -26.25 9.82
CA GLU A 363 5.71 -26.11 8.37
C GLU A 363 4.41 -25.41 7.98
N GLN A 364 3.27 -25.79 8.57
CA GLN A 364 2.00 -25.11 8.33
C GLN A 364 2.02 -23.66 8.82
N LEU A 365 2.66 -23.37 9.96
CA LEU A 365 2.84 -21.98 10.39
C LEU A 365 3.67 -21.23 9.35
N ALA A 366 4.77 -21.83 8.89
CA ALA A 366 5.68 -21.23 7.93
C ALA A 366 5.07 -21.02 6.53
N ASP A 367 4.10 -21.84 6.13
CA ASP A 367 3.32 -21.66 4.90
C ASP A 367 2.25 -20.56 5.07
N ARG A 368 1.71 -20.39 6.28
CA ARG A 368 0.65 -19.41 6.60
C ARG A 368 1.15 -17.99 6.81
N ILE A 369 2.35 -17.82 7.37
CA ILE A 369 2.95 -16.49 7.63
C ILE A 369 3.51 -15.85 6.37
N VAL A 370 3.48 -16.57 5.25
CA VAL A 370 3.83 -16.00 3.95
C VAL A 370 2.78 -14.95 3.61
N PRO A 371 3.15 -13.67 3.44
CA PRO A 371 2.20 -12.60 3.24
C PRO A 371 1.40 -12.87 1.98
N HIS A 372 0.08 -12.75 2.07
CA HIS A 372 -0.77 -12.77 0.89
C HIS A 372 -0.51 -11.56 -0.03
N VAL A 373 0.08 -10.51 0.55
CA VAL A 373 0.52 -9.29 -0.14
C VAL A 373 2.01 -9.12 0.12
N VAL A 374 2.81 -9.46 -0.89
CA VAL A 374 4.27 -9.33 -0.85
C VAL A 374 4.65 -8.14 -1.72
N PRO A 375 5.46 -7.17 -1.24
CA PRO A 375 6.01 -6.14 -2.12
C PRO A 375 6.81 -6.84 -3.22
N ALA A 376 6.56 -6.48 -4.48
CA ALA A 376 7.13 -7.17 -5.64
C ALA A 376 8.67 -7.27 -5.62
N THR A 377 9.35 -6.33 -4.94
CA THR A 377 10.80 -6.35 -4.70
C THR A 377 11.30 -7.56 -3.89
N ALA A 378 10.43 -8.25 -3.15
CA ALA A 378 10.75 -9.43 -2.35
C ALA A 378 10.14 -10.75 -2.88
N VAL A 379 9.26 -10.68 -3.89
CA VAL A 379 8.53 -11.85 -4.42
C VAL A 379 9.49 -12.88 -5.02
N ALA A 380 10.49 -12.46 -5.79
CA ALA A 380 11.45 -13.39 -6.40
C ALA A 380 12.20 -14.23 -5.34
N ARG A 381 12.74 -13.58 -4.30
CA ARG A 381 13.47 -14.25 -3.22
C ARG A 381 12.58 -15.16 -2.38
N LEU A 382 11.33 -14.78 -2.18
CA LEU A 382 10.35 -15.60 -1.45
C LEU A 382 9.90 -16.80 -2.30
N LEU A 383 9.67 -16.63 -3.61
CA LEU A 383 9.36 -17.75 -4.51
C LEU A 383 10.50 -18.77 -4.60
N GLU A 384 11.76 -18.31 -4.62
CA GLU A 384 12.94 -19.18 -4.63
C GLU A 384 13.05 -20.00 -3.32
N ALA A 385 12.83 -19.36 -2.17
CA ALA A 385 12.80 -20.04 -0.88
C ALA A 385 11.63 -21.05 -0.76
N GLN A 386 10.48 -20.72 -1.34
CA GLN A 386 9.31 -21.60 -1.36
C GLN A 386 9.46 -22.78 -2.33
N ALA A 387 10.07 -22.57 -3.49
CA ALA A 387 10.42 -23.65 -4.43
C ALA A 387 11.36 -24.67 -3.75
N ALA A 388 12.40 -24.21 -3.08
CA ALA A 388 13.34 -25.07 -2.33
C ALA A 388 12.68 -25.81 -1.15
N ARG A 389 11.57 -25.30 -0.60
CA ARG A 389 10.76 -26.01 0.42
C ARG A 389 9.87 -27.08 -0.18
N LEU A 390 9.24 -26.79 -1.31
CA LEU A 390 8.44 -27.75 -2.08
C LEU A 390 9.29 -28.92 -2.56
N GLU A 391 10.48 -28.66 -3.11
CA GLU A 391 11.44 -29.69 -3.52
C GLU A 391 11.82 -30.64 -2.38
N ARG A 392 12.13 -30.09 -1.20
CA ARG A 392 12.42 -30.91 -0.01
C ARG A 392 11.22 -31.74 0.44
N SER A 393 10.01 -31.18 0.35
CA SER A 393 8.78 -31.90 0.68
C SER A 393 8.56 -33.09 -0.27
N MET A 394 8.81 -32.89 -1.58
CA MET A 394 8.74 -33.94 -2.60
C MET A 394 9.80 -35.03 -2.36
N ALA A 395 11.04 -34.67 -2.04
CA ALA A 395 12.10 -35.62 -1.74
C ALA A 395 11.79 -36.48 -0.50
N SER A 396 11.06 -35.93 0.48
CA SER A 396 10.61 -36.66 1.67
C SER A 396 9.29 -37.44 1.51
N LEU A 397 8.71 -37.46 0.30
CA LEU A 397 7.41 -38.09 0.00
C LEU A 397 6.28 -37.60 0.93
N ARG A 398 6.31 -36.32 1.30
CA ARG A 398 5.28 -35.70 2.15
C ARG A 398 3.93 -35.70 1.42
N THR A 399 2.89 -36.07 2.15
CA THR A 399 1.49 -35.98 1.69
C THR A 399 0.76 -34.85 2.41
N TRP A 400 -0.25 -34.29 1.74
CA TRP A 400 -1.16 -33.28 2.30
C TRP A 400 -2.58 -33.85 2.30
N SER A 401 -3.37 -33.53 3.31
CA SER A 401 -4.81 -33.80 3.21
C SER A 401 -5.44 -32.90 2.15
N PRO A 402 -6.53 -33.32 1.47
CA PRO A 402 -7.20 -32.50 0.45
C PRO A 402 -7.53 -31.05 0.87
N PRO A 403 -8.04 -30.77 2.09
CA PRO A 403 -8.34 -29.39 2.49
C PRO A 403 -7.07 -28.56 2.75
N GLU A 404 -5.97 -29.18 3.19
CA GLU A 404 -4.69 -28.48 3.40
C GLU A 404 -4.00 -28.19 2.08
N PHE A 405 -4.02 -29.15 1.15
CA PHE A 405 -3.51 -28.98 -0.20
C PHE A 405 -4.18 -27.79 -0.88
N ARG A 406 -5.51 -27.68 -0.77
CA ARG A 406 -6.24 -26.56 -1.36
C ARG A 406 -5.86 -25.23 -0.70
N ARG A 407 -5.94 -25.16 0.63
CA ARG A 407 -5.77 -23.91 1.38
C ARG A 407 -4.35 -23.35 1.39
N TYR A 408 -3.33 -24.22 1.47
CA TYR A 408 -1.94 -23.78 1.66
C TYR A 408 -1.10 -23.86 0.39
N LEU A 409 -1.55 -24.60 -0.62
CA LEU A 409 -0.85 -24.68 -1.90
C LEU A 409 -1.69 -24.05 -3.00
N VAL A 410 -2.85 -24.61 -3.35
CA VAL A 410 -3.63 -24.18 -4.53
C VAL A 410 -4.14 -22.74 -4.43
N ASP A 411 -4.77 -22.40 -3.32
CA ASP A 411 -5.43 -21.10 -3.08
C ASP A 411 -4.43 -20.06 -2.54
N HIS A 412 -3.19 -20.46 -2.28
CA HIS A 412 -2.18 -19.60 -1.70
C HIS A 412 -1.53 -18.71 -2.79
N PRO A 413 -1.49 -17.38 -2.62
CA PRO A 413 -1.09 -16.45 -3.70
C PRO A 413 0.35 -16.61 -4.19
N LEU A 414 1.27 -17.11 -3.35
CA LEU A 414 2.65 -17.44 -3.77
C LEU A 414 2.87 -18.91 -4.12
N LEU A 415 2.14 -19.83 -3.49
CA LEU A 415 2.37 -21.27 -3.64
C LEU A 415 1.47 -21.88 -4.73
N GLY A 416 0.34 -21.25 -5.05
CA GLY A 416 -0.59 -21.65 -6.10
C GLY A 416 0.07 -21.63 -7.48
N PRO A 417 0.77 -20.55 -7.87
CA PRO A 417 1.53 -20.53 -9.11
C PRO A 417 2.62 -21.61 -9.19
N LEU A 418 3.25 -21.98 -8.06
CA LEU A 418 4.21 -23.08 -8.00
C LEU A 418 3.51 -24.44 -8.09
N ALA A 419 2.39 -24.61 -7.39
CA ALA A 419 1.59 -25.83 -7.41
C ALA A 419 1.04 -26.15 -8.80
N ARG A 420 0.66 -25.13 -9.60
CA ARG A 420 0.23 -25.31 -11.01
C ARG A 420 1.34 -25.76 -11.95
N ARG A 421 2.61 -25.63 -11.55
CA ARG A 421 3.77 -26.02 -12.36
C ARG A 421 4.29 -27.42 -12.01
N LEU A 422 3.68 -28.06 -11.03
CA LEU A 422 4.06 -29.39 -10.55
C LEU A 422 2.99 -30.41 -10.89
N VAL A 423 3.43 -31.65 -11.10
CA VAL A 423 2.56 -32.81 -11.29
C VAL A 423 2.28 -33.41 -9.91
N TRP A 424 1.00 -33.61 -9.59
CA TRP A 424 0.54 -34.10 -8.29
C TRP A 424 -0.03 -35.50 -8.41
N GLY A 425 0.04 -36.28 -7.32
CA GLY A 425 -0.50 -37.64 -7.26
C GLY A 425 -1.41 -37.85 -6.06
N THR A 426 -2.47 -38.64 -6.22
CA THR A 426 -3.33 -39.11 -5.13
C THR A 426 -2.81 -40.44 -4.58
N TYR A 427 -2.77 -40.56 -3.25
CA TYR A 427 -2.26 -41.74 -2.55
C TYR A 427 -3.30 -42.23 -1.55
N PRO A 428 -4.11 -43.26 -1.89
CA PRO A 428 -5.10 -43.85 -0.98
C PRO A 428 -4.44 -44.56 0.20
N SER A 429 -3.19 -44.96 0.06
CA SER A 429 -2.34 -45.56 1.09
C SER A 429 -0.89 -45.14 0.86
N PRO A 430 -0.05 -45.11 1.91
CA PRO A 430 1.34 -44.67 1.80
C PRO A 430 2.09 -45.45 0.70
N GLY A 431 2.64 -44.73 -0.27
CA GLY A 431 3.42 -45.31 -1.38
C GLY A 431 2.61 -45.89 -2.54
N GLN A 432 1.27 -45.94 -2.47
CA GLN A 432 0.43 -46.42 -3.56
C GLN A 432 -0.17 -45.25 -4.35
N LEU A 433 0.43 -44.92 -5.49
CA LEU A 433 -0.08 -43.90 -6.42
C LEU A 433 -1.35 -44.41 -7.11
N ALA A 434 -2.44 -43.66 -7.00
CA ALA A 434 -3.71 -43.99 -7.66
C ALA A 434 -3.92 -43.20 -8.95
N GLU A 435 -3.82 -41.86 -8.87
CA GLU A 435 -4.04 -40.98 -10.02
C GLU A 435 -3.05 -39.80 -10.01
N VAL A 436 -2.88 -39.17 -11.17
CA VAL A 436 -1.99 -38.03 -11.36
C VAL A 436 -2.79 -36.87 -11.95
N PHE A 437 -2.54 -35.65 -11.47
CA PHE A 437 -3.28 -34.45 -11.89
C PHE A 437 -2.40 -33.18 -11.90
N LEU A 438 -2.81 -32.19 -12.68
CA LEU A 438 -2.25 -30.83 -12.70
C LEU A 438 -3.25 -29.84 -12.10
N VAL A 439 -2.75 -28.80 -11.43
CA VAL A 439 -3.59 -27.72 -10.93
C VAL A 439 -3.76 -26.67 -12.04
N ALA A 440 -4.99 -26.42 -12.44
CA ALA A 440 -5.33 -25.41 -13.44
C ALA A 440 -5.30 -23.99 -12.85
N ALA A 441 -5.37 -22.98 -13.72
CA ALA A 441 -5.32 -21.57 -13.33
C ALA A 441 -6.43 -21.16 -12.33
N ASP A 442 -7.60 -21.81 -12.43
CA ASP A 442 -8.76 -21.65 -11.56
C ASP A 442 -8.71 -22.52 -10.27
N GLY A 443 -7.62 -23.25 -10.05
CA GLY A 443 -7.45 -24.15 -8.91
C GLY A 443 -8.16 -25.49 -9.06
N THR A 444 -8.73 -25.80 -10.23
CA THR A 444 -9.28 -27.13 -10.51
C THR A 444 -8.15 -28.15 -10.72
N CYS A 445 -8.34 -29.38 -10.25
CA CYS A 445 -7.39 -30.48 -10.44
C CYS A 445 -7.83 -31.25 -11.69
N ARG A 446 -6.96 -31.38 -12.69
CA ARG A 446 -7.24 -32.00 -13.99
C ARG A 446 -6.32 -33.16 -14.31
#